data_AF-A0A6C0EYD9-F1
#
_entry.id   AF-A0A6C0EYD9-F1
#
_cell.length_a   1.000
_cell.length_b   1.000
_cell.length_c   1.000
_cell.angle_alpha   90.00
_cell.angle_beta   90.00
_cell.angle_gamma   90.00
#
_symmetry.space_group_name_H-M   'P 1'
#
loop_
_entity.id
_entity.type
_entity.pdbx_description
1 polymer ?
#
loop_
_entity_poly.entity_id
_entity_poly.type
_entity_poly.pdbx_seq_one_letter_code
_entity_poly.pdbx_strand_id
1 'polypeptide(L)'
;MTSPSTYYTAPGRVRDIRVKIGDTWRPADEAQKAAYIAYKSREHYYTETPYTHENDVTIFREDNDPYMATYFKLEGSSRNVKHPIIDMNDISIFLMDGVTGRGSRDGAGWVNARNYQAWAYADFVYDHAVRKCYMSKYSTYLAFPAGFDHANVVTIDVDDIPPNIIFSVSRNENNSVYYERNDSGGSRVRICDNEYARVGFLGFFTRITMDVGMIIEPPGSVGNGDNSANMFCEVEVPPLIETSVEADQCILCYEYVKNTKLSPCNHVISCYRCIQKLSKSECPVCKAHIHSISTA
;
A
#
# COMPACT_ATOMS: atom_id res chain seq x y z
N MET A 1 -3.05 1.72 31.12
CA MET A 1 -2.06 1.16 30.18
C MET A 1 -2.81 0.25 29.22
N THR A 2 -3.24 0.79 28.09
CA THR A 2 -3.97 0.04 27.05
C THR A 2 -2.99 -0.85 26.31
N SER A 3 -3.33 -2.15 26.18
CA SER A 3 -2.60 -3.14 25.40
C SER A 3 -2.16 -2.58 24.05
N PRO A 4 -0.92 -2.84 23.59
CA PRO A 4 -0.53 -2.52 22.22
C PRO A 4 -1.55 -3.16 21.29
N SER A 5 -2.19 -2.33 20.47
CA SER A 5 -3.07 -2.80 19.40
C SER A 5 -2.25 -3.74 18.55
N THR A 6 -2.61 -5.02 18.60
CA THR A 6 -2.09 -6.06 17.73
C THR A 6 -2.48 -5.71 16.29
N TYR A 7 -1.74 -4.83 15.64
CA TYR A 7 -1.67 -4.70 14.18
C TYR A 7 -0.91 -5.92 13.63
N TYR A 8 -1.25 -7.12 14.12
CA TYR A 8 -0.67 -8.34 13.61
C TYR A 8 -1.17 -8.47 12.19
N THR A 9 -0.21 -8.51 11.26
CA THR A 9 -0.37 -8.95 9.88
C THR A 9 -1.50 -9.98 9.79
N ALA A 10 -2.54 -9.65 9.02
CA ALA A 10 -3.75 -10.45 8.95
C ALA A 10 -3.35 -11.91 8.66
N PRO A 11 -3.78 -12.88 9.49
CA PRO A 11 -3.54 -14.29 9.22
C PRO A 11 -4.13 -14.61 7.85
N GLY A 12 -3.29 -15.04 6.91
CA GLY A 12 -3.70 -15.36 5.53
C GLY A 12 -3.16 -14.43 4.44
N ARG A 13 -2.44 -13.34 4.77
CA ARG A 13 -1.82 -12.49 3.73
C ARG A 13 -0.82 -13.31 2.90
N VAL A 14 -1.05 -13.40 1.60
CA VAL A 14 -0.11 -14.01 0.65
C VAL A 14 1.17 -13.18 0.64
N ARG A 15 2.31 -13.81 0.95
CA ARG A 15 3.63 -13.18 1.01
C ARG A 15 4.38 -13.40 -0.31
N ASP A 16 5.03 -12.36 -0.82
CA ASP A 16 5.92 -12.44 -1.98
C ASP A 16 7.32 -11.95 -1.58
N ILE A 17 7.97 -12.76 -0.73
CA ILE A 17 9.31 -12.46 -0.23
C ILE A 17 10.33 -12.87 -1.29
N ARG A 18 11.12 -11.90 -1.75
CA ARG A 18 12.13 -12.06 -2.78
C ARG A 18 13.50 -11.63 -2.27
N VAL A 19 14.52 -12.27 -2.83
CA VAL A 19 15.93 -11.94 -2.60
C VAL A 19 16.60 -11.57 -3.92
N LYS A 20 17.55 -10.62 -3.87
CA LYS A 20 18.35 -10.26 -5.03
C LYS A 20 19.73 -10.93 -4.94
N ILE A 21 20.02 -11.82 -5.89
CA ILE A 21 21.33 -12.48 -6.02
C ILE A 21 21.92 -12.09 -7.37
N GLY A 22 23.04 -11.36 -7.36
CA GLY A 22 23.51 -10.66 -8.55
C GLY A 22 22.50 -9.58 -8.96
N ASP A 23 22.10 -9.59 -10.24
CA ASP A 23 21.14 -8.63 -10.78
C ASP A 23 19.71 -9.17 -10.83
N THR A 24 19.47 -10.40 -10.38
CA THR A 24 18.18 -11.07 -10.51
C THR A 24 17.46 -11.19 -9.18
N TRP A 25 16.18 -10.77 -9.16
CA TRP A 25 15.25 -11.07 -8.09
C TRP A 25 14.70 -12.48 -8.24
N ARG A 26 14.75 -13.28 -7.17
CA ARG A 26 14.14 -14.61 -7.13
C ARG A 26 13.31 -14.78 -5.85
N PRO A 27 12.34 -15.72 -5.83
CA PRO A 27 11.67 -16.09 -4.59
C PRO A 27 12.68 -16.49 -3.52
N ALA A 28 12.47 -16.01 -2.30
CA ALA A 28 13.24 -16.43 -1.14
C ALA A 28 13.01 -17.93 -0.85
N ASP A 29 14.03 -18.62 -0.37
CA ASP A 29 13.85 -19.97 0.17
C ASP A 29 13.15 -19.95 1.54
N GLU A 30 12.76 -21.12 2.04
CA GLU A 30 11.98 -21.22 3.28
C GLU A 30 12.74 -20.69 4.51
N ALA A 31 14.07 -20.86 4.55
CA ALA A 31 14.90 -20.34 5.64
C ALA A 31 14.95 -18.80 5.62
N GLN A 32 15.15 -18.20 4.44
CA GLN A 32 15.11 -16.75 4.24
C GLN A 32 13.74 -16.16 4.57
N LYS A 33 12.66 -16.80 4.12
CA LYS A 33 11.28 -16.39 4.43
C LYS A 33 11.03 -16.40 5.93
N ALA A 34 11.36 -17.50 6.61
CA ALA A 34 11.17 -17.64 8.05
C ALA A 34 11.94 -16.56 8.82
N ALA A 35 13.21 -16.35 8.47
CA ALA A 35 14.03 -15.31 9.08
C ALA A 35 13.47 -13.89 8.85
N TYR A 36 13.02 -13.59 7.64
CA TYR A 36 12.45 -12.28 7.30
C TYR A 36 11.12 -12.03 8.02
N ILE A 37 10.23 -13.03 8.07
CA ILE A 37 8.95 -12.93 8.79
C ILE A 37 9.20 -12.73 10.28
N ALA A 38 10.09 -13.53 10.88
CA ALA A 38 10.46 -13.39 12.28
C ALA A 38 11.03 -12.00 12.56
N TYR A 39 11.94 -11.50 11.73
CA TYR A 39 12.49 -10.14 11.83
C TYR A 39 11.40 -9.05 11.79
N LYS A 40 10.47 -9.12 10.84
CA LYS A 40 9.37 -8.14 10.69
C LYS A 40 8.32 -8.23 11.80
N SER A 41 8.17 -9.39 12.44
CA SER A 41 7.20 -9.62 13.51
C SER A 41 7.59 -9.06 14.88
N ARG A 42 8.85 -8.64 15.06
CA ARG A 42 9.35 -8.10 16.32
C ARG A 42 8.75 -6.72 16.60
N GLU A 43 8.59 -6.42 17.89
CA GLU A 43 8.21 -5.08 18.34
C GLU A 43 9.38 -4.12 18.09
N HIS A 44 9.22 -3.18 17.15
CA HIS A 44 10.27 -2.23 16.78
C HIS A 44 9.90 -0.84 17.29
N TYR A 45 10.24 -0.53 18.54
CA TYR A 45 9.96 0.81 19.05
C TYR A 45 11.01 1.84 18.69
N TYR A 46 12.30 1.52 18.61
CA TYR A 46 13.29 2.54 18.26
C TYR A 46 14.60 2.01 17.66
N THR A 47 14.82 0.69 17.58
CA THR A 47 16.03 0.10 16.97
C THR A 47 15.71 -1.18 16.21
N GLU A 48 15.80 -1.16 14.89
CA GLU A 48 15.75 -2.38 14.08
C GLU A 48 17.07 -3.13 14.22
N THR A 49 17.18 -3.82 15.35
CA THR A 49 18.32 -4.68 15.65
C THR A 49 18.38 -5.83 14.65
N PRO A 50 19.57 -6.16 14.13
CA PRO A 50 19.78 -7.38 13.35
C PRO A 50 19.14 -8.59 14.04
N TYR A 51 18.59 -9.50 13.26
CA TYR A 51 17.96 -10.72 13.74
C TYR A 51 18.58 -11.92 13.05
N THR A 52 19.21 -12.79 13.83
CA THR A 52 19.73 -14.08 13.37
C THR A 52 18.72 -15.16 13.69
N HIS A 53 18.19 -15.80 12.65
CA HIS A 53 17.32 -16.96 12.77
C HIS A 53 18.15 -18.23 13.04
N GLU A 54 17.51 -19.27 13.56
CA GLU A 54 18.12 -20.59 13.85
C GLU A 54 18.79 -21.27 12.65
N ASN A 55 18.52 -20.80 11.43
CA ASN A 55 19.08 -21.33 10.18
C ASN A 55 20.29 -20.53 9.70
N ASP A 56 20.98 -19.82 10.60
CA ASP A 56 22.16 -19.01 10.28
C ASP A 56 21.89 -17.87 9.28
N VAL A 57 20.62 -17.46 9.13
CA VAL A 57 20.22 -16.32 8.30
C VAL A 57 20.06 -15.10 9.19
N THR A 58 20.88 -14.07 8.96
CA THR A 58 20.79 -12.79 9.67
C THR A 58 20.12 -11.75 8.78
N ILE A 59 18.96 -11.22 9.21
CA ILE A 59 18.24 -10.09 8.58
C ILE A 59 18.58 -8.79 9.29
N PHE A 60 18.88 -7.73 8.54
CA PHE A 60 19.27 -6.44 9.11
C PHE A 60 19.04 -5.28 8.15
N ARG A 61 19.08 -4.06 8.70
CA ARG A 61 19.31 -2.81 7.95
C ARG A 61 20.65 -2.24 8.37
N GLU A 62 21.31 -1.53 7.46
CA GLU A 62 22.63 -0.94 7.75
C GLU A 62 22.52 0.23 8.72
N ASP A 63 21.45 1.00 8.55
CA ASP A 63 21.08 2.09 9.43
C ASP A 63 19.76 1.77 10.11
N ASN A 64 19.57 2.37 11.29
CA ASN A 64 18.33 2.28 12.04
C ASN A 64 17.25 3.24 11.49
N ASP A 65 17.05 3.19 10.18
CA ASP A 65 16.10 4.03 9.46
C ASP A 65 15.05 3.12 8.79
N PRO A 66 13.74 3.32 9.10
CA PRO A 66 12.70 2.44 8.61
C PRO A 66 12.50 2.49 7.09
N TYR A 67 13.07 3.50 6.41
CA TYR A 67 13.00 3.71 4.97
C TYR A 67 14.24 3.16 4.23
N MET A 68 15.17 2.54 4.94
CA MET A 68 16.35 1.93 4.34
C MET A 68 16.12 0.49 3.87
N ALA A 69 16.99 0.09 2.95
CA ALA A 69 17.06 -1.25 2.40
C ALA A 69 17.24 -2.31 3.49
N THR A 70 16.58 -3.46 3.32
CA THR A 70 16.69 -4.62 4.21
C THR A 70 17.55 -5.70 3.56
N TYR A 71 18.50 -6.23 4.30
CA TYR A 71 19.45 -7.21 3.79
C TYR A 71 19.36 -8.50 4.58
N PHE A 72 19.78 -9.59 3.95
CA PHE A 72 20.17 -10.80 4.65
C PHE A 72 21.64 -11.15 4.38
N LYS A 73 22.23 -11.91 5.31
CA LYS A 73 23.51 -12.59 5.13
C LYS A 73 23.45 -13.97 5.76
N LEU A 74 24.29 -14.89 5.28
CA LEU A 74 24.47 -16.21 5.87
C LEU A 74 25.66 -16.18 6.84
N GLU A 75 25.46 -16.64 8.07
CA GLU A 75 26.54 -16.81 9.04
C GLU A 75 27.56 -17.85 8.51
N GLY A 76 28.84 -17.62 8.80
CA GLY A 76 29.93 -18.45 8.28
C GLY A 76 30.29 -18.22 6.80
N SER A 77 29.58 -17.37 6.07
CA SER A 77 30.00 -16.94 4.73
C SER A 77 31.29 -16.11 4.83
N SER A 78 32.37 -16.62 4.25
CA SER A 78 33.73 -16.05 4.31
C SER A 78 33.85 -14.62 3.78
N ARG A 79 32.82 -14.11 3.09
CA ARG A 79 32.84 -12.80 2.43
C ARG A 79 31.88 -11.76 3.02
N ASN A 80 31.17 -12.04 4.13
CA ASN A 80 30.17 -11.14 4.73
C ASN A 80 29.29 -10.44 3.67
N VAL A 81 28.90 -11.20 2.64
CA VAL A 81 28.13 -10.66 1.51
C VAL A 81 26.70 -10.44 1.99
N LYS A 82 26.24 -9.20 1.89
CA LYS A 82 24.85 -8.83 2.13
C LYS A 82 24.06 -8.95 0.83
N HIS A 83 22.83 -9.43 0.93
CA HIS A 83 21.93 -9.62 -0.19
C HIS A 83 20.60 -8.91 0.09
N PRO A 84 20.05 -8.11 -0.84
CA PRO A 84 18.73 -7.51 -0.71
C PRO A 84 17.64 -8.54 -0.44
N ILE A 85 16.70 -8.22 0.46
CA ILE A 85 15.50 -9.03 0.74
C ILE A 85 14.29 -8.14 1.02
N ILE A 86 13.16 -8.43 0.39
CA ILE A 86 11.94 -7.62 0.54
C ILE A 86 10.70 -8.47 0.31
N ASP A 87 9.61 -8.17 1.03
CA ASP A 87 8.27 -8.67 0.71
C ASP A 87 7.57 -7.70 -0.24
N MET A 88 7.44 -8.08 -1.51
CA MET A 88 6.82 -7.24 -2.54
C MET A 88 5.36 -6.92 -2.20
N ASN A 89 4.68 -7.83 -1.51
CA ASN A 89 3.31 -7.64 -1.09
C ASN A 89 3.18 -6.76 0.15
N ASP A 90 4.29 -6.46 0.87
CA ASP A 90 4.30 -5.57 2.03
C ASP A 90 4.52 -4.09 1.67
N ILE A 91 4.72 -3.76 0.40
CA ILE A 91 4.90 -2.37 -0.04
C ILE A 91 3.53 -1.70 -0.16
N SER A 92 3.39 -0.53 0.45
CA SER A 92 2.13 0.23 0.43
C SER A 92 2.34 1.69 0.05
N ILE A 93 1.31 2.30 -0.52
CA ILE A 93 1.24 3.71 -0.88
C ILE A 93 0.21 4.41 -0.01
N PHE A 94 0.52 5.61 0.44
CA PHE A 94 -0.41 6.43 1.20
C PHE A 94 -1.29 7.27 0.26
N LEU A 95 -2.59 7.07 0.29
CA LEU A 95 -3.57 7.90 -0.41
C LEU A 95 -4.24 8.86 0.58
N MET A 96 -4.50 10.09 0.14
CA MET A 96 -5.13 11.12 0.97
C MET A 96 -6.66 11.05 0.94
N ASP A 97 -7.22 10.37 -0.05
CA ASP A 97 -8.65 10.27 -0.30
C ASP A 97 -9.03 8.91 -0.90
N GLY A 98 -10.33 8.60 -0.84
CA GLY A 98 -10.91 7.42 -1.47
C GLY A 98 -10.57 6.06 -0.85
N VAL A 99 -9.75 6.01 0.22
CA VAL A 99 -9.43 4.77 0.93
C VAL A 99 -10.61 4.36 1.79
N THR A 100 -11.02 3.09 1.67
CA THR A 100 -12.07 2.51 2.50
C THR A 100 -11.56 1.21 3.12
N GLY A 101 -11.72 1.02 4.44
CA GLY A 101 -11.26 -0.21 5.09
C GLY A 101 -10.67 -0.02 6.48
N ARG A 102 -10.12 -1.11 7.02
CA ARG A 102 -9.42 -1.12 8.32
C ARG A 102 -8.11 -0.36 8.15
N GLY A 103 -7.85 0.65 8.99
CA GLY A 103 -6.66 1.51 8.87
C GLY A 103 -6.84 2.73 7.97
N SER A 104 -8.02 2.94 7.39
CA SER A 104 -8.39 4.24 6.80
C SER A 104 -8.90 5.20 7.87
N ARG A 105 -8.58 6.48 7.74
CA ARG A 105 -9.13 7.59 8.54
C ARG A 105 -9.51 8.71 7.59
N ASP A 106 -10.78 9.11 7.62
CA ASP A 106 -11.34 10.20 6.81
C ASP A 106 -11.09 10.05 5.30
N GLY A 107 -11.05 8.81 4.81
CA GLY A 107 -10.77 8.51 3.40
C GLY A 107 -9.28 8.48 3.05
N ALA A 108 -8.37 8.85 3.97
CA ALA A 108 -6.94 8.66 3.81
C ALA A 108 -6.50 7.30 4.37
N GLY A 109 -5.38 6.77 3.88
CA GLY A 109 -4.81 5.54 4.40
C GLY A 109 -3.74 4.91 3.51
N TRP A 110 -3.13 3.86 4.04
CA TRP A 110 -2.19 3.02 3.29
C TRP A 110 -2.96 1.96 2.51
N VAL A 111 -2.65 1.83 1.22
CA VAL A 111 -3.16 0.77 0.33
C VAL A 111 -1.98 -0.01 -0.24
N ASN A 112 -2.20 -1.27 -0.63
CA ASN A 112 -1.16 -2.07 -1.28
C ASN A 112 -0.68 -1.37 -2.56
N ALA A 113 0.63 -1.36 -2.75
CA ALA A 113 1.22 -0.89 -4.00
C ALA A 113 0.88 -1.87 -5.12
N ARG A 114 0.66 -1.35 -6.33
CA ARG A 114 0.55 -2.18 -7.54
C ARG A 114 1.89 -2.86 -7.82
N ASN A 115 1.87 -3.98 -8.56
CA ASN A 115 3.05 -4.76 -8.93
C ASN A 115 4.21 -3.90 -9.48
N TYR A 116 3.93 -2.97 -10.38
CA TYR A 116 4.92 -2.08 -10.98
C TYR A 116 5.47 -1.03 -10.00
N GLN A 117 4.64 -0.60 -9.03
CA GLN A 117 5.04 0.33 -7.98
C GLN A 117 5.92 -0.36 -6.94
N ALA A 118 5.56 -1.59 -6.56
CA ALA A 118 6.35 -2.46 -5.70
C ALA A 118 7.72 -2.77 -6.32
N TRP A 119 7.74 -3.14 -7.60
CA TRP A 119 8.98 -3.38 -8.35
C TRP A 119 9.88 -2.14 -8.39
N ALA A 120 9.32 -0.97 -8.75
CA ALA A 120 10.08 0.27 -8.82
C ALA A 120 10.59 0.71 -7.44
N TYR A 121 9.80 0.50 -6.39
CA TYR A 121 10.23 0.75 -5.01
C TYR A 121 11.41 -0.15 -4.62
N ALA A 122 11.35 -1.45 -4.92
CA ALA A 122 12.44 -2.37 -4.64
C ALA A 122 13.70 -1.97 -5.41
N ASP A 123 13.60 -1.71 -6.72
CA ASP A 123 14.73 -1.21 -7.53
C ASP A 123 15.32 0.08 -6.94
N PHE A 124 14.48 1.04 -6.55
CA PHE A 124 14.91 2.31 -5.99
C PHE A 124 15.54 2.18 -4.59
N VAL A 125 14.99 1.34 -3.71
CA VAL A 125 15.40 1.35 -2.29
C VAL A 125 16.80 0.76 -2.10
N TYR A 126 17.22 -0.13 -3.00
CA TYR A 126 18.55 -0.73 -3.06
C TYR A 126 19.51 0.01 -4.00
N ASP A 127 19.07 1.12 -4.58
CA ASP A 127 19.91 2.08 -5.31
C ASP A 127 20.27 3.25 -4.38
N HIS A 128 21.38 3.94 -4.67
CA HIS A 128 21.84 5.14 -3.97
C HIS A 128 21.32 6.43 -4.63
N ALA A 129 20.55 6.33 -5.71
CA ALA A 129 19.96 7.48 -6.38
C ALA A 129 18.98 8.26 -5.47
N VAL A 130 19.03 9.59 -5.54
CA VAL A 130 18.08 10.47 -4.85
C VAL A 130 16.70 10.46 -5.52
N ARG A 131 16.69 10.30 -6.84
CA ARG A 131 15.49 10.25 -7.68
C ARG A 131 15.74 9.33 -8.88
N LYS A 132 14.75 8.50 -9.22
CA LYS A 132 14.71 7.70 -10.44
C LYS A 132 13.36 7.89 -11.15
N CYS A 133 13.37 7.88 -12.47
CA CYS A 133 12.16 7.89 -13.28
C CYS A 133 11.96 6.51 -13.90
N TYR A 134 10.70 6.08 -13.93
CA TYR A 134 10.28 4.76 -14.40
C TYR A 134 9.26 4.90 -15.50
N MET A 135 9.32 4.00 -16.49
CA MET A 135 8.31 3.90 -17.54
C MET A 135 7.90 2.46 -17.82
N SER A 136 6.63 2.24 -18.15
CA SER A 136 6.21 0.95 -18.70
C SER A 136 6.74 0.74 -20.12
N LYS A 137 6.86 -0.52 -20.54
CA LYS A 137 7.21 -0.89 -21.92
C LYS A 137 6.28 -0.14 -22.90
N TYR A 138 6.84 0.37 -23.99
CA TYR A 138 6.13 1.13 -25.04
C TYR A 138 5.59 2.51 -24.65
N SER A 139 6.06 3.11 -23.55
CA SER A 139 5.74 4.51 -23.21
C SER A 139 6.43 5.51 -24.14
N THR A 140 5.76 6.63 -24.42
CA THR A 140 6.33 7.73 -25.20
C THR A 140 7.19 8.68 -24.36
N TYR A 141 8.30 9.16 -24.91
CA TYR A 141 9.21 10.11 -24.24
C TYR A 141 8.64 11.51 -24.03
N LEU A 142 7.59 11.86 -24.77
CA LEU A 142 6.96 13.18 -24.69
C LEU A 142 6.37 13.48 -23.31
N ALA A 143 6.20 12.45 -22.48
CA ALA A 143 5.65 12.54 -21.15
C ALA A 143 6.73 12.40 -20.06
N PHE A 144 8.02 12.49 -20.35
CA PHE A 144 9.03 12.43 -19.28
C PHE A 144 9.05 13.72 -18.44
N PRO A 145 9.22 13.60 -17.11
CA PRO A 145 9.43 14.78 -16.25
C PRO A 145 10.69 15.55 -16.66
N ALA A 146 10.72 16.85 -16.36
CA ALA A 146 11.90 17.67 -16.63
C ALA A 146 13.17 17.07 -16.02
N GLY A 147 14.25 17.02 -16.80
CA GLY A 147 15.53 16.41 -16.41
C GLY A 147 15.65 14.92 -16.71
N PHE A 148 14.60 14.28 -17.25
CA PHE A 148 14.63 12.90 -17.71
C PHE A 148 14.52 12.77 -19.22
N ASP A 149 15.24 11.79 -19.76
CA ASP A 149 15.27 11.38 -21.15
C ASP A 149 15.34 9.84 -21.25
N HIS A 150 15.39 9.31 -22.47
CA HIS A 150 15.46 7.86 -22.67
C HIS A 150 16.73 7.20 -22.08
N ALA A 151 17.81 7.93 -21.84
CA ALA A 151 19.05 7.39 -21.34
C ALA A 151 19.04 7.23 -19.81
N ASN A 152 18.19 7.97 -19.09
CA ASN A 152 18.14 7.97 -17.63
C ASN A 152 16.78 7.58 -17.03
N VAL A 153 15.85 7.11 -17.85
CA VAL A 153 14.58 6.49 -17.44
C VAL A 153 14.71 4.96 -17.40
N VAL A 154 14.31 4.36 -16.29
CA VAL A 154 14.33 2.90 -16.11
C VAL A 154 13.05 2.30 -16.69
N THR A 155 13.20 1.29 -17.55
CA THR A 155 12.05 0.52 -18.05
C THR A 155 11.63 -0.50 -16.99
N ILE A 156 10.35 -0.49 -16.64
CA ILE A 156 9.79 -1.44 -15.66
C ILE A 156 9.78 -2.84 -16.25
N ASP A 157 10.41 -3.78 -15.55
CA ASP A 157 10.44 -5.19 -15.94
C ASP A 157 9.40 -6.02 -15.19
N VAL A 158 8.15 -5.73 -15.50
CA VAL A 158 6.97 -6.48 -15.05
C VAL A 158 6.05 -6.61 -16.25
N ASP A 159 5.51 -7.80 -16.43
CA ASP A 159 4.65 -8.12 -17.57
C ASP A 159 3.23 -7.56 -17.37
N ASP A 160 2.49 -7.47 -18.48
CA ASP A 160 1.08 -7.06 -18.53
C ASP A 160 0.76 -5.66 -17.96
N ILE A 161 1.75 -4.76 -17.95
CA ILE A 161 1.53 -3.36 -17.56
C ILE A 161 1.01 -2.56 -18.77
N PRO A 162 -0.05 -1.72 -18.58
CA PRO A 162 -0.48 -0.78 -19.61
C PRO A 162 0.65 0.13 -20.12
N PRO A 163 0.67 0.50 -21.40
CA PRO A 163 1.61 1.49 -21.91
C PRO A 163 1.34 2.87 -21.28
N ASN A 164 2.32 3.77 -21.37
CA ASN A 164 2.24 5.16 -20.89
C ASN A 164 2.09 5.31 -19.37
N ILE A 165 2.59 4.35 -18.59
CA ILE A 165 2.78 4.55 -17.16
C ILE A 165 4.16 5.16 -16.96
N ILE A 166 4.19 6.44 -16.57
CA ILE A 166 5.42 7.18 -16.27
C ILE A 166 5.27 7.80 -14.88
N PHE A 167 6.28 7.63 -14.03
CA PHE A 167 6.32 8.21 -12.69
C PHE A 167 7.77 8.30 -12.19
N SER A 168 7.98 8.99 -11.08
CA SER A 168 9.29 9.00 -10.43
C SER A 168 9.20 8.56 -8.98
N VAL A 169 10.29 7.97 -8.49
CA VAL A 169 10.49 7.64 -7.08
C VAL A 169 11.65 8.49 -6.56
N SER A 170 11.50 9.08 -5.38
CA SER A 170 12.51 9.95 -4.78
C SER A 170 12.59 9.81 -3.26
N ARG A 171 13.72 10.20 -2.67
CA ARG A 171 13.89 10.39 -1.22
C ARG A 171 13.90 11.87 -0.87
N ASN A 172 13.43 12.19 0.34
CA ASN A 172 13.68 13.50 0.95
C ASN A 172 14.88 13.42 1.92
N GLU A 173 15.16 14.53 2.61
CA GLU A 173 16.25 14.65 3.59
C GLU A 173 16.12 13.70 4.79
N ASN A 174 14.90 13.27 5.12
CA ASN A 174 14.60 12.30 6.18
C ASN A 174 14.45 10.87 5.62
N ASN A 175 15.01 10.60 4.44
CA ASN A 175 14.98 9.32 3.74
C ASN A 175 13.60 8.74 3.38
N SER A 176 12.52 9.45 3.69
CA SER A 176 11.16 9.05 3.33
C SER A 176 11.05 8.95 1.82
N VAL A 177 10.52 7.82 1.35
CA VAL A 177 10.40 7.54 -0.08
C VAL A 177 9.04 8.01 -0.59
N TYR A 178 9.05 8.67 -1.73
CA TYR A 178 7.87 9.22 -2.38
C TYR A 178 7.74 8.68 -3.80
N TYR A 179 6.52 8.34 -4.15
CA TYR A 179 6.07 8.05 -5.49
C TYR A 179 5.37 9.30 -6.04
N GLU A 180 5.81 9.79 -7.19
CA GLU A 180 5.30 10.99 -7.85
C GLU A 180 4.74 10.64 -9.22
N ARG A 181 3.44 10.85 -9.41
CA ARG A 181 2.75 10.61 -10.67
C ARG A 181 3.13 11.66 -11.69
N ASN A 182 3.24 11.24 -12.94
CA ASN A 182 3.38 12.16 -14.07
C ASN A 182 2.01 12.70 -14.51
N ASP A 183 1.33 13.39 -13.61
CA ASP A 183 0.11 14.15 -13.92
C ASP A 183 0.40 15.66 -13.87
N SER A 184 -0.56 16.48 -14.30
CA SER A 184 -0.39 17.94 -14.32
C SER A 184 -0.17 18.57 -12.94
N GLY A 185 -0.53 17.87 -11.87
CA GLY A 185 -0.35 18.31 -10.49
C GLY A 185 0.97 17.84 -9.86
N GLY A 186 1.70 16.92 -10.50
CA GLY A 186 2.85 16.27 -9.89
C GLY A 186 2.47 15.54 -8.60
N SER A 187 1.32 14.85 -8.59
CA SER A 187 0.75 14.25 -7.38
C SER A 187 1.77 13.33 -6.71
N ARG A 188 2.18 13.71 -5.50
CA ARG A 188 3.25 13.04 -4.74
C ARG A 188 2.69 12.40 -3.48
N VAL A 189 2.95 11.10 -3.32
CA VAL A 189 2.46 10.28 -2.21
C VAL A 189 3.62 9.49 -1.59
N ARG A 190 3.49 9.10 -0.32
CA ARG A 190 4.50 8.28 0.34
C ARG A 190 4.35 6.82 -0.06
N ILE A 191 5.47 6.11 -0.15
CA ILE A 191 5.53 4.67 -0.40
C ILE A 191 6.51 4.02 0.60
N CYS A 192 6.13 2.89 1.21
CA CYS A 192 6.89 2.29 2.30
C CYS A 192 6.56 0.80 2.49
N ASP A 193 7.59 -0.02 2.74
CA ASP A 193 7.48 -1.44 3.12
C ASP A 193 7.42 -1.67 4.64
N ASN A 194 7.62 -0.62 5.45
CA ASN A 194 7.72 -0.72 6.90
C ASN A 194 6.43 -0.34 7.60
N GLU A 195 5.79 -1.32 8.25
CA GLU A 195 4.51 -1.13 8.94
C GLU A 195 4.55 -0.04 10.03
N TYR A 196 5.64 0.06 10.79
CA TYR A 196 5.76 1.06 11.85
C TYR A 196 5.85 2.47 11.29
N ALA A 197 6.66 2.70 10.24
CA ALA A 197 6.67 3.97 9.54
C ALA A 197 5.30 4.33 8.96
N ARG A 198 4.55 3.34 8.46
CA ARG A 198 3.18 3.54 7.98
C ARG A 198 2.23 3.97 9.10
N VAL A 199 2.21 3.26 10.22
CA VAL A 199 1.37 3.59 11.39
C VAL A 199 1.75 4.97 11.95
N GLY A 200 3.05 5.24 12.08
CA GLY A 200 3.57 6.52 12.55
C GLY A 200 3.14 7.69 11.66
N PHE A 201 3.26 7.52 10.33
CA PHE A 201 2.82 8.53 9.38
C PHE A 201 1.30 8.71 9.36
N LEU A 202 0.51 7.63 9.43
CA LEU A 202 -0.94 7.74 9.51
C LEU A 202 -1.37 8.50 10.77
N GLY A 203 -0.73 8.23 11.90
CA GLY A 203 -0.95 8.96 13.15
C GLY A 203 -0.57 10.44 13.03
N PHE A 204 0.55 10.75 12.39
CA PHE A 204 0.94 12.14 12.08
C PHE A 204 -0.08 12.84 11.18
N PHE A 205 -0.43 12.21 10.05
CA PHE A 205 -1.41 12.72 9.09
C PHE A 205 -2.73 13.02 9.78
N THR A 206 -3.24 12.06 10.55
CA THR A 206 -4.47 12.24 11.34
C THR A 206 -4.42 13.50 12.21
N ARG A 207 -3.30 13.75 12.93
CA ARG A 207 -3.19 14.91 13.82
C ARG A 207 -3.15 16.25 13.07
N ILE A 208 -2.68 16.28 11.83
CA ILE A 208 -2.60 17.51 11.03
C ILE A 208 -3.85 17.75 10.19
N THR A 209 -4.63 16.70 9.90
CA THR A 209 -5.85 16.81 9.07
C THR A 209 -7.14 16.74 9.87
N MET A 210 -7.13 16.16 11.07
CA MET A 210 -8.27 16.29 11.97
C MET A 210 -8.31 17.74 12.47
N ASP A 211 -9.37 18.45 12.12
CA ASP A 211 -9.67 19.77 12.65
C ASP A 211 -9.48 19.78 14.16
N VAL A 212 -8.67 20.73 14.66
CA VAL A 212 -8.55 21.06 16.10
C VAL A 212 -9.81 21.78 16.60
N GLY A 213 -10.95 21.58 15.94
CA GLY A 213 -12.26 21.94 16.41
C GLY A 213 -12.66 20.98 17.53
N MET A 214 -12.14 21.22 18.73
CA MET A 214 -12.83 20.78 19.94
C MET A 214 -14.19 21.49 19.92
N ILE A 215 -15.20 20.84 19.31
CA ILE A 215 -16.57 21.27 19.47
C ILE A 215 -16.88 21.01 20.94
N ILE A 216 -16.78 22.05 21.76
CA ILE A 216 -17.41 22.07 23.07
C ILE A 216 -18.90 22.03 22.75
N GLU A 217 -19.48 20.85 22.70
CA GLU A 217 -20.93 20.72 22.68
C GLU A 217 -21.41 21.28 24.03
N PRO A 218 -22.19 22.39 24.05
CA PRO A 218 -22.89 22.77 25.26
C PRO A 218 -23.81 21.60 25.67
N PRO A 219 -24.00 21.32 26.96
CA PRO A 219 -24.82 20.21 27.42
C PRO A 219 -26.21 20.29 26.78
N GLY A 220 -26.55 19.24 26.02
CA GLY A 220 -27.70 19.24 25.11
C GLY A 220 -29.04 19.43 25.80
N SER A 221 -29.89 20.26 25.18
CA SER A 221 -31.33 20.25 25.41
C SER A 221 -31.96 19.01 24.79
N VAL A 222 -32.68 18.26 25.62
CA VAL A 222 -33.44 17.05 25.27
C VAL A 222 -34.51 17.40 24.24
N GLY A 223 -34.39 16.86 23.03
CA GLY A 223 -35.35 17.04 21.94
C GLY A 223 -35.74 15.70 21.32
N ASN A 224 -37.05 15.43 21.32
CA ASN A 224 -37.75 14.24 20.80
C ASN A 224 -37.77 14.15 19.25
N GLY A 225 -37.77 12.89 18.76
CA GLY A 225 -38.32 12.43 17.45
C GLY A 225 -37.44 12.71 16.22
N ASP A 226 -37.42 11.92 15.15
CA ASP A 226 -38.26 10.78 14.75
C ASP A 226 -37.64 10.11 13.50
N ASN A 227 -37.92 8.80 13.32
CA ASN A 227 -37.95 8.01 12.07
C ASN A 227 -36.70 7.84 11.16
N SER A 228 -35.99 6.71 11.34
CA SER A 228 -35.27 6.02 10.25
C SER A 228 -35.96 4.69 9.93
N ALA A 229 -36.60 4.63 8.78
CA ALA A 229 -37.14 3.40 8.22
C ALA A 229 -35.99 2.46 7.80
N ASN A 230 -35.69 1.48 8.65
CA ASN A 230 -34.87 0.32 8.29
C ASN A 230 -35.67 -0.58 7.35
N MET A 231 -35.48 -0.40 6.05
CA MET A 231 -35.92 -1.34 5.03
C MET A 231 -34.79 -2.34 4.77
N PHE A 232 -34.71 -3.39 5.60
CA PHE A 232 -33.83 -4.52 5.36
C PHE A 232 -34.59 -5.59 4.57
N CYS A 233 -34.31 -5.67 3.27
CA CYS A 233 -34.52 -6.88 2.49
C CYS A 233 -33.34 -7.82 2.76
N GLU A 234 -33.56 -9.10 3.03
CA GLU A 234 -32.51 -10.12 3.12
C GLU A 234 -31.78 -10.21 1.78
N VAL A 235 -30.68 -9.47 1.65
CA VAL A 235 -29.77 -9.60 0.52
C VAL A 235 -28.66 -10.56 0.95
N GLU A 236 -28.51 -11.68 0.24
CA GLU A 236 -27.37 -12.58 0.43
C GLU A 236 -26.08 -11.78 0.29
N VAL A 237 -25.29 -11.75 1.37
CA VAL A 237 -24.01 -11.03 1.41
C VAL A 237 -23.01 -11.84 0.57
N PRO A 238 -22.52 -11.33 -0.56
CA PRO A 238 -21.57 -12.06 -1.38
C PRO A 238 -20.24 -12.25 -0.64
N PRO A 239 -19.57 -13.42 -0.83
CA PRO A 239 -18.29 -13.68 -0.19
C PRO A 239 -17.23 -12.67 -0.64
N LEU A 240 -16.40 -12.23 0.31
CA LEU A 240 -15.23 -11.40 0.03
C LEU A 240 -14.05 -12.30 -0.33
N ILE A 241 -13.61 -12.22 -1.59
CA ILE A 241 -12.48 -13.00 -2.13
C ILE A 241 -11.34 -12.03 -2.40
N GLU A 242 -10.19 -12.22 -1.73
CA GLU A 242 -8.99 -11.43 -2.01
C GLU A 242 -8.41 -11.80 -3.37
N THR A 243 -7.89 -10.82 -4.11
CA THR A 243 -7.27 -11.06 -5.41
C THR A 243 -6.09 -10.11 -5.65
N SER A 244 -5.07 -10.61 -6.32
CA SER A 244 -3.94 -9.83 -6.83
C SER A 244 -4.09 -9.43 -8.31
N VAL A 245 -5.17 -9.85 -8.98
CA VAL A 245 -5.43 -9.54 -10.39
C VAL A 245 -6.05 -8.14 -10.51
N GLU A 246 -5.28 -7.16 -11.01
CA GLU A 246 -5.68 -5.74 -11.07
C GLU A 246 -7.03 -5.53 -11.80
N ALA A 247 -7.29 -6.28 -12.87
CA ALA A 247 -8.53 -6.22 -13.63
C ALA A 247 -9.77 -6.58 -12.80
N ASP A 248 -9.61 -7.42 -11.77
CA ASP A 248 -10.70 -7.92 -10.93
C ASP A 248 -10.81 -7.18 -9.59
N GLN A 249 -9.80 -6.39 -9.21
CA GLN A 249 -9.75 -5.71 -7.92
C GLN A 249 -10.78 -4.56 -7.80
N CYS A 250 -11.48 -4.52 -6.68
CA CYS A 250 -12.34 -3.41 -6.25
C CYS A 250 -11.56 -2.09 -6.34
N ILE A 251 -12.10 -1.10 -7.06
CA ILE A 251 -11.41 0.19 -7.27
C ILE A 251 -11.30 1.04 -5.99
N LEU A 252 -12.02 0.67 -4.93
CA LEU A 252 -12.08 1.42 -3.67
C LEU A 252 -11.12 0.89 -2.61
N CYS A 253 -10.82 -0.42 -2.60
CA CYS A 253 -9.91 -1.01 -1.61
C CYS A 253 -8.71 -1.74 -2.22
N TYR A 254 -8.73 -2.05 -3.51
CA TYR A 254 -7.68 -2.77 -4.23
C TYR A 254 -7.28 -4.12 -3.57
N GLU A 255 -8.21 -4.73 -2.83
CA GLU A 255 -7.95 -5.92 -2.00
C GLU A 255 -8.82 -7.10 -2.43
N TYR A 256 -10.12 -6.86 -2.67
CA TYR A 256 -11.11 -7.90 -2.99
C TYR A 256 -11.59 -7.82 -4.43
N VAL A 257 -12.06 -8.94 -4.96
CA VAL A 257 -12.73 -9.04 -6.25
C VAL A 257 -13.98 -8.13 -6.29
N LYS A 258 -14.21 -7.47 -7.42
CA LYS A 258 -15.45 -6.74 -7.71
C LYS A 258 -16.61 -7.74 -7.74
N ASN A 259 -17.55 -7.60 -6.81
CA ASN A 259 -18.67 -8.53 -6.67
C ASN A 259 -20.02 -7.82 -6.50
N THR A 260 -20.07 -6.51 -6.76
CA THR A 260 -21.30 -5.72 -6.72
C THR A 260 -21.59 -5.04 -8.03
N LYS A 261 -22.85 -5.13 -8.46
CA LYS A 261 -23.41 -4.44 -9.61
C LYS A 261 -24.35 -3.34 -9.14
N LEU A 262 -24.13 -2.13 -9.63
CA LEU A 262 -24.90 -0.95 -9.22
C LEU A 262 -26.05 -0.67 -10.20
N SER A 263 -27.27 -0.55 -9.71
CA SER A 263 -28.43 -0.16 -10.52
C SER A 263 -28.70 1.34 -10.38
N PRO A 264 -29.02 2.09 -11.46
CA PRO A 264 -29.32 1.60 -12.83
C PRO A 264 -28.12 1.53 -13.78
N CYS A 265 -26.93 2.02 -13.38
CA CYS A 265 -25.81 2.20 -14.31
C CYS A 265 -25.06 0.91 -14.71
N ASN A 266 -25.35 -0.22 -14.06
CA ASN A 266 -24.77 -1.54 -14.27
C ASN A 266 -23.23 -1.65 -14.08
N HIS A 267 -22.58 -0.66 -13.46
CA HIS A 267 -21.15 -0.74 -13.19
C HIS A 267 -20.83 -1.81 -12.14
N VAL A 268 -19.82 -2.64 -12.44
CA VAL A 268 -19.23 -3.64 -11.53
C VAL A 268 -17.81 -3.22 -11.20
N ILE A 269 -17.67 -2.42 -10.14
CA ILE A 269 -16.42 -1.68 -9.85
C ILE A 269 -15.95 -1.83 -8.41
N SER A 270 -16.81 -2.30 -7.51
CA SER A 270 -16.53 -2.38 -6.08
C SER A 270 -16.86 -3.76 -5.52
N CYS A 271 -16.26 -4.09 -4.38
CA CYS A 271 -16.72 -5.17 -3.53
C CYS A 271 -17.85 -4.70 -2.61
N TYR A 272 -18.63 -5.64 -2.09
CA TYR A 272 -19.79 -5.38 -1.24
C TYR A 272 -19.43 -4.63 0.05
N ARG A 273 -18.28 -4.93 0.64
CA ARG A 273 -17.78 -4.23 1.84
C ARG A 273 -17.57 -2.73 1.61
N CYS A 274 -17.07 -2.35 0.43
CA CYS A 274 -16.74 -0.96 0.14
C CYS A 274 -17.98 -0.15 -0.24
N ILE A 275 -18.92 -0.75 -1.00
CA ILE A 275 -20.12 -0.04 -1.42
C ILE A 275 -21.02 0.33 -0.22
N GLN A 276 -21.07 -0.53 0.81
CA GLN A 276 -21.81 -0.25 2.05
C GLN A 276 -21.27 0.95 2.85
N LYS A 277 -20.03 1.38 2.57
CA LYS A 277 -19.36 2.49 3.28
C LYS A 277 -19.41 3.81 2.52
N LEU A 278 -20.06 3.87 1.37
CA LEU A 278 -20.20 5.12 0.64
C LEU A 278 -21.08 6.09 1.45
N SER A 279 -20.58 7.32 1.61
CA SER A 279 -21.32 8.41 2.25
C SER A 279 -22.44 8.98 1.36
N LYS A 280 -22.32 8.77 0.04
CA LYS A 280 -23.32 9.16 -0.96
C LYS A 280 -23.77 7.92 -1.75
N SER A 281 -25.07 7.80 -1.98
CA SER A 281 -25.65 6.78 -2.86
C SER A 281 -25.39 7.10 -4.34
N GLU A 282 -24.13 7.31 -4.74
CA GLU A 282 -23.73 7.64 -6.11
C GLU A 282 -22.63 6.70 -6.60
N CYS A 283 -22.70 6.29 -7.87
CA CYS A 283 -21.67 5.46 -8.49
C CYS A 283 -20.34 6.23 -8.56
N PRO A 284 -19.23 5.67 -8.03
CA PRO A 284 -17.92 6.33 -8.09
C PRO A 284 -17.45 6.72 -9.50
N VAL A 285 -17.84 5.93 -10.52
CA VAL A 285 -17.42 6.11 -11.92
C VAL A 285 -18.30 7.10 -12.67
N CYS A 286 -19.62 6.88 -12.73
CA CYS A 286 -20.52 7.71 -13.55
C CYS A 286 -21.35 8.72 -12.77
N LYS A 287 -21.22 8.76 -11.43
CA LYS A 287 -21.99 9.63 -10.53
C LYS A 287 -23.51 9.45 -10.55
N ALA A 288 -24.03 8.45 -11.25
CA ALA A 288 -25.46 8.12 -11.22
C ALA A 288 -25.88 7.69 -9.81
N HIS A 289 -27.08 8.11 -9.37
CA HIS A 289 -27.66 7.70 -8.09
C HIS A 289 -27.88 6.18 -8.07
N ILE A 290 -27.42 5.51 -7.02
CA ILE A 290 -27.55 4.08 -6.81
C ILE A 290 -28.93 3.81 -6.22
N HIS A 291 -29.78 3.09 -6.95
CA HIS A 291 -31.10 2.68 -6.50
C HIS A 291 -31.06 1.35 -5.76
N SER A 292 -30.26 0.42 -6.25
CA SER A 292 -30.10 -0.91 -5.67
C SER A 292 -28.73 -1.49 -5.98
N ILE A 293 -28.33 -2.47 -5.17
CA ILE A 293 -27.08 -3.21 -5.29
C ILE A 293 -27.45 -4.67 -5.45
N SER A 294 -26.94 -5.34 -6.49
CA SER A 294 -27.03 -6.80 -6.63
C SER A 294 -25.64 -7.42 -6.67
N THR A 295 -25.57 -8.72 -6.40
CA THR A 295 -24.37 -9.51 -6.70
C THR A 295 -24.13 -9.49 -8.22
N ALA A 296 -22.87 -9.33 -8.61
CA ALA A 296 -22.46 -9.33 -10.02
C ALA A 296 -22.28 -10.76 -10.55
#